data_AF-A0A225UPV3-F1
#
_entry.id   AF-A0A225UPV3-F1
#
_cell.length_a   1.000
_cell.length_b   1.000
_cell.length_c   1.000
_cell.angle_alpha   90.00
_cell.angle_beta   90.00
_cell.angle_gamma   90.00
#
_symmetry.space_group_name_H-M   'P 1'
#
loop_
_entity.id
_entity.type
_entity.pdbx_description
1 polymer ?
#
loop_
_entity_poly.entity_id
_entity_poly.type
_entity_poly.pdbx_seq_one_letter_code
_entity_poly.pdbx_strand_id
1 'polypeptide(L)'
;WKIHSAPAAAGLEELDFSQIRRLVALNPWGERLLLRLKLHVFSMYDPTSATMRCPHLSCLRVKDTTVYHVFWTCPAASMLRKQFMDDWHLHTIEDTKLEQAFFSLVLPMVPPGMGKLADTLYPFLSAGLRERLTAAIITAAENCWRIGVALYFHAVWRWRVSHFDAHNDITAPYRSAGLRTRLRHGYQTVVFRTGVGLGSVLNSALASNFYKYLSSAHPEQYRNFRPHGTSQFMLFFGGSSRGNPSPGGCGSMVVQVGDDVIGHAVL
;
A
#
# COMPACT_ATOMS: atom_id res chain seq x y z
N TRP A 1 -3.28 -23.89 7.02
CA TRP A 1 -4.25 -23.01 6.32
C TRP A 1 -5.58 -23.71 6.07
N LYS A 2 -5.64 -24.81 5.30
CA LYS A 2 -6.89 -25.54 4.97
C LYS A 2 -7.78 -25.87 6.18
N ILE A 3 -7.18 -26.19 7.33
CA ILE A 3 -7.91 -26.47 8.58
C ILE A 3 -8.71 -25.26 9.09
N HIS A 4 -8.22 -24.04 8.87
CA HIS A 4 -8.84 -22.82 9.42
C HIS A 4 -9.68 -22.06 8.42
N SER A 5 -9.30 -22.11 7.13
CA SER A 5 -10.05 -21.50 6.05
C SER A 5 -9.64 -22.09 4.70
N ALA A 6 -10.64 -22.55 3.94
CA ALA A 6 -10.46 -22.99 2.57
C ALA A 6 -10.17 -21.81 1.62
N PRO A 7 -10.89 -20.66 1.67
CA PRO A 7 -10.56 -19.49 0.83
C PRO A 7 -9.12 -18.96 1.02
N ALA A 8 -8.66 -18.82 2.26
CA ALA A 8 -7.28 -18.37 2.51
C ALA A 8 -6.25 -19.37 1.99
N ALA A 9 -6.52 -20.67 2.13
CA ALA A 9 -5.64 -21.71 1.62
C ALA A 9 -5.56 -21.68 0.08
N ALA A 10 -6.71 -21.57 -0.60
CA ALA A 10 -6.77 -21.44 -2.05
C ALA A 10 -6.01 -20.20 -2.54
N GLY A 11 -6.22 -19.05 -1.89
CA GLY A 11 -5.49 -17.83 -2.26
C GLY A 11 -3.97 -17.96 -2.09
N LEU A 12 -3.52 -18.59 -1.00
CA LEU A 12 -2.09 -18.84 -0.80
C LEU A 12 -1.50 -19.88 -1.77
N GLU A 13 -2.31 -20.82 -2.28
CA GLU A 13 -1.89 -21.74 -3.33
C GLU A 13 -1.66 -20.98 -4.65
N GLU A 14 -2.55 -20.05 -5.00
CA GLU A 14 -2.45 -19.17 -6.18
C GLU A 14 -1.30 -18.17 -6.12
N LEU A 15 -0.90 -17.72 -4.92
CA LEU A 15 0.15 -16.72 -4.75
C LEU A 15 1.53 -17.26 -5.15
N ASP A 16 2.02 -16.95 -6.34
CA ASP A 16 3.29 -17.49 -6.81
C ASP A 16 4.52 -16.83 -6.14
N PHE A 17 5.61 -17.59 -5.96
CA PHE A 17 6.84 -17.06 -5.36
C PHE A 17 7.48 -15.94 -6.20
N SER A 18 7.39 -16.03 -7.53
CA SER A 18 7.87 -14.98 -8.43
C SER A 18 7.03 -13.71 -8.33
N GLN A 19 5.73 -13.82 -8.03
CA GLN A 19 4.87 -12.66 -7.80
C GLN A 19 5.33 -11.90 -6.56
N ILE A 20 5.62 -12.59 -5.45
CA ILE A 20 6.11 -11.98 -4.20
C ILE A 20 7.36 -11.14 -4.46
N ARG A 21 8.30 -11.65 -5.27
CA ARG A 21 9.58 -10.97 -5.59
C ARG A 21 9.44 -9.78 -6.55
N ARG A 22 8.32 -9.67 -7.25
CA ARG A 22 8.08 -8.63 -8.29
C ARG A 22 7.14 -7.52 -7.81
N LEU A 23 6.76 -7.52 -6.53
CA LEU A 23 5.88 -6.49 -5.98
C LEU A 23 6.57 -5.13 -5.94
N VAL A 24 6.06 -4.20 -6.76
CA VAL A 24 6.53 -2.82 -6.81
C VAL A 24 6.30 -2.14 -5.45
N ALA A 25 7.30 -1.39 -4.99
CA ALA A 25 7.31 -0.65 -3.72
C ALA A 25 7.31 -1.50 -2.44
N LEU A 26 7.37 -2.83 -2.54
CA LEU A 26 7.51 -3.69 -1.37
C LEU A 26 8.97 -3.69 -0.90
N ASN A 27 9.18 -3.48 0.40
CA ASN A 27 10.51 -3.58 0.99
C ASN A 27 10.87 -5.05 1.31
N PRO A 28 12.15 -5.37 1.57
CA PRO A 28 12.58 -6.74 1.86
C PRO A 28 11.87 -7.38 3.07
N TRP A 29 11.44 -6.56 4.04
CA TRP A 29 10.68 -7.04 5.20
C TRP A 29 9.28 -7.52 4.82
N GLY A 30 8.60 -6.80 3.93
CA GLY A 30 7.31 -7.18 3.37
C GLY A 30 7.41 -8.43 2.50
N GLU A 31 8.45 -8.54 1.68
CA GLU A 31 8.72 -9.75 0.89
C GLU A 31 8.90 -10.97 1.80
N ARG A 32 9.78 -10.86 2.79
CA ARG A 32 10.03 -11.93 3.78
C ARG A 32 8.75 -12.29 4.54
N LEU A 33 7.91 -11.31 4.87
CA LEU A 33 6.63 -11.56 5.53
C LEU A 33 5.70 -12.41 4.66
N LEU A 34 5.54 -12.07 3.38
CA LEU A 34 4.69 -12.82 2.46
C LEU A 34 5.21 -14.24 2.24
N LEU A 35 6.53 -14.41 2.12
CA LEU A 35 7.16 -15.74 2.08
C LEU A 35 6.81 -16.55 3.33
N ARG A 36 6.90 -15.94 4.51
CA ARG A 36 6.54 -16.61 5.77
C ARG A 36 5.05 -16.93 5.87
N LEU A 37 4.19 -16.11 5.30
CA LEU A 37 2.74 -16.33 5.24
C LEU A 37 2.41 -17.54 4.37
N LYS A 38 2.96 -17.58 3.15
CA LYS A 38 2.79 -18.71 2.23
C LYS A 38 3.35 -20.01 2.81
N LEU A 39 4.53 -19.96 3.43
CA LEU A 39 5.16 -21.14 4.05
C LEU A 39 4.61 -21.49 5.45
N HIS A 40 3.69 -20.69 5.99
CA HIS A 40 3.13 -20.90 7.34
C HIS A 40 4.19 -20.90 8.48
N VAL A 41 5.26 -20.10 8.36
CA VAL A 41 6.40 -20.10 9.31
C VAL A 41 6.42 -18.88 10.25
N PHE A 42 5.35 -18.71 11.02
CA PHE A 42 5.25 -17.68 12.06
C PHE A 42 5.25 -18.28 13.47
N SER A 43 5.98 -17.63 14.39
CA SER A 43 5.89 -17.97 15.81
C SER A 43 4.67 -17.28 16.43
N MET A 44 3.74 -18.07 16.96
CA MET A 44 2.59 -17.58 17.71
C MET A 44 2.91 -17.38 19.21
N TYR A 45 4.15 -17.58 19.61
CA TYR A 45 4.60 -17.37 20.97
C TYR A 45 4.54 -15.88 21.32
N ASP A 46 4.03 -15.57 22.52
CA ASP A 46 4.08 -14.27 23.16
C ASP A 46 5.12 -14.33 24.29
N PRO A 47 6.28 -13.66 24.13
CA PRO A 47 7.34 -13.66 25.13
C PRO A 47 6.95 -12.94 26.42
N THR A 48 5.97 -12.03 26.39
CA THR A 48 5.58 -11.26 27.59
C THR A 48 4.81 -12.08 28.61
N SER A 49 4.16 -13.15 28.15
CA SER A 49 3.41 -14.10 29.00
C SER A 49 3.93 -15.52 28.93
N ALA A 50 5.04 -15.74 28.22
CA ALA A 50 5.63 -17.04 27.96
C ALA A 50 4.64 -18.12 27.46
N THR A 51 3.68 -17.77 26.59
CA THR A 51 2.65 -18.70 26.09
C THR A 51 2.24 -18.42 24.65
N MET A 52 1.57 -19.37 24.00
CA MET A 52 1.07 -19.23 22.63
C MET A 52 -0.24 -18.46 22.62
N ARG A 53 -0.18 -17.13 22.42
CA ARG A 53 -1.37 -16.28 22.40
C ARG A 53 -1.25 -15.06 21.48
N CYS A 54 -2.40 -14.43 21.23
CA CYS A 54 -2.49 -13.11 20.63
C CYS A 54 -2.38 -12.03 21.73
N PRO A 55 -1.46 -11.06 21.61
CA PRO A 55 -1.21 -10.09 22.68
C PRO A 55 -2.23 -8.95 22.75
N HIS A 56 -3.16 -8.86 21.79
CA HIS A 56 -4.21 -7.85 21.81
C HIS A 56 -5.23 -8.14 22.92
N LEU A 57 -5.62 -7.11 23.68
CA LEU A 57 -6.57 -7.23 24.79
C LEU A 57 -7.92 -7.82 24.36
N SER A 58 -8.38 -7.50 23.15
CA SER A 58 -9.60 -8.06 22.56
C SER A 58 -9.53 -9.58 22.30
N CYS A 59 -8.34 -10.18 22.39
CA CYS A 59 -8.09 -11.59 22.11
C CYS A 59 -7.83 -12.43 23.38
N LEU A 60 -7.98 -11.89 24.58
CA LEU A 60 -7.68 -12.61 25.83
C LEU A 60 -8.43 -13.94 26.00
N ARG A 61 -9.62 -14.06 25.40
CA ARG A 61 -10.46 -15.28 25.47
C ARG A 61 -10.18 -16.29 24.34
N VAL A 62 -9.28 -15.96 23.40
CA VAL A 62 -8.94 -16.84 22.27
C VAL A 62 -7.93 -17.87 22.75
N LYS A 63 -8.35 -19.13 22.86
CA LYS A 63 -7.53 -20.23 23.37
C LYS A 63 -6.48 -20.71 22.36
N ASP A 64 -6.86 -20.83 21.09
CA ASP A 64 -5.99 -21.32 20.03
C ASP A 64 -5.61 -20.18 19.08
N THR A 65 -4.47 -19.55 19.34
CA THR A 65 -3.93 -18.51 18.45
C THR A 65 -3.23 -19.14 17.26
N THR A 66 -3.82 -18.99 16.08
CA THR A 66 -3.28 -19.49 14.81
C THR A 66 -2.79 -18.34 13.94
N VAL A 67 -1.98 -18.66 12.91
CA VAL A 67 -1.56 -17.66 11.91
C VAL A 67 -2.78 -17.04 11.23
N TYR A 68 -3.81 -17.84 10.95
CA TYR A 68 -5.08 -17.36 10.41
C TYR A 68 -5.78 -16.37 11.34
N HIS A 69 -5.80 -16.66 12.65
CA HIS A 69 -6.34 -15.70 13.62
C HIS A 69 -5.61 -14.36 13.55
N VAL A 70 -4.27 -14.37 13.61
CA VAL A 70 -3.47 -13.14 13.60
C VAL A 70 -3.76 -12.28 12.37
N PHE A 71 -3.82 -12.86 11.18
CA PHE A 71 -3.94 -12.10 9.93
C PHE A 71 -5.36 -11.85 9.46
N TRP A 72 -6.37 -12.56 9.98
CA TRP A 72 -7.74 -12.46 9.46
C TRP A 72 -8.79 -12.23 10.55
N THR A 73 -8.93 -13.12 11.53
CA THR A 73 -10.04 -13.06 12.50
C THR A 73 -9.75 -12.21 13.73
N CYS A 74 -8.50 -11.79 13.95
CA CYS A 74 -8.14 -10.89 15.04
C CYS A 74 -8.87 -9.54 14.89
N PRO A 75 -9.49 -8.98 15.95
CA PRO A 75 -10.16 -7.69 15.89
C PRO A 75 -9.23 -6.54 15.43
N ALA A 76 -7.97 -6.56 15.84
CA ALA A 76 -6.96 -5.60 15.38
C ALA A 76 -6.72 -5.71 13.86
N ALA A 77 -6.65 -6.94 13.33
CA ALA A 77 -6.54 -7.17 11.90
C ALA A 77 -7.80 -6.72 11.15
N SER A 78 -8.99 -7.04 11.68
CA SER A 78 -10.27 -6.59 11.12
C SER A 78 -10.38 -5.07 11.05
N MET A 79 -9.87 -4.35 12.05
CA MET A 79 -9.87 -2.89 12.08
C MET A 79 -9.00 -2.30 10.97
N LEU A 80 -7.77 -2.81 10.80
CA LEU A 80 -6.90 -2.39 9.70
C LEU A 80 -7.46 -2.80 8.34
N ARG A 81 -8.10 -3.97 8.24
CA ARG A 81 -8.75 -4.44 7.01
C ARG A 81 -9.89 -3.52 6.62
N LYS A 82 -10.76 -3.14 7.56
CA LYS A 82 -11.87 -2.20 7.30
C LYS A 82 -11.35 -0.91 6.67
N GLN A 83 -10.33 -0.30 7.26
CA GLN A 83 -9.71 0.92 6.75
C GLN A 83 -9.13 0.74 5.34
N PHE A 84 -8.46 -0.37 5.07
CA PHE A 84 -8.00 -0.68 3.72
C PHE A 84 -9.18 -0.86 2.75
N MET A 85 -10.26 -1.52 3.17
CA MET A 85 -11.42 -1.75 2.32
C MET A 85 -12.20 -0.47 2.01
N ASP A 86 -12.22 0.48 2.94
CA ASP A 86 -12.81 1.81 2.75
C ASP A 86 -12.15 2.53 1.54
N ASP A 87 -10.83 2.40 1.36
CA ASP A 87 -10.10 2.98 0.22
C ASP A 87 -10.56 2.41 -1.14
N TRP A 88 -11.02 1.15 -1.17
CA TRP A 88 -11.36 0.44 -2.41
C TRP A 88 -12.88 0.36 -2.69
N HIS A 89 -13.72 0.82 -1.77
CA HIS A 89 -15.19 0.73 -1.86
C HIS A 89 -15.70 -0.71 -2.09
N LEU A 90 -14.98 -1.71 -1.58
CA LEU A 90 -15.25 -3.14 -1.85
C LEU A 90 -16.03 -3.82 -0.70
N HIS A 91 -16.82 -3.08 0.07
CA HIS A 91 -17.59 -3.61 1.21
C HIS A 91 -18.70 -4.59 0.84
N THR A 92 -19.11 -4.61 -0.42
CA THR A 92 -20.19 -5.47 -0.93
C THR A 92 -19.69 -6.81 -1.48
N ILE A 93 -18.36 -7.03 -1.51
CA ILE A 93 -17.79 -8.31 -1.92
C ILE A 93 -18.07 -9.36 -0.84
N GLU A 94 -18.48 -10.54 -1.29
CA GLU A 94 -18.66 -11.72 -0.44
C GLU A 94 -17.38 -12.05 0.34
N ASP A 95 -17.50 -12.29 1.64
CA ASP A 95 -16.36 -12.51 2.55
C ASP A 95 -15.39 -13.60 2.06
N THR A 96 -15.91 -14.68 1.46
CA THR A 96 -15.11 -15.80 0.93
C THR A 96 -14.22 -15.35 -0.23
N LYS A 97 -14.77 -14.59 -1.19
CA LYS A 97 -14.05 -14.01 -2.33
C LYS A 97 -13.04 -12.97 -1.87
N LEU A 98 -13.43 -12.16 -0.89
CA LEU A 98 -12.55 -11.16 -0.31
C LEU A 98 -11.34 -11.82 0.35
N GLU A 99 -11.57 -12.87 1.13
CA GLU A 99 -10.52 -13.60 1.79
C GLU A 99 -9.55 -14.22 0.79
N GLN A 100 -10.06 -14.94 -0.22
CA GLN A 100 -9.21 -15.48 -1.28
C GLN A 100 -8.40 -14.39 -1.97
N ALA A 101 -9.01 -13.26 -2.32
CA ALA A 101 -8.36 -12.11 -2.97
C ALA A 101 -7.22 -11.50 -2.13
N PHE A 102 -7.37 -11.46 -0.80
CA PHE A 102 -6.29 -11.02 0.08
C PHE A 102 -5.14 -12.03 0.09
N PHE A 103 -5.44 -13.32 0.19
CA PHE A 103 -4.40 -14.33 0.31
C PHE A 103 -3.71 -14.67 -1.02
N SER A 104 -4.35 -14.40 -2.17
CA SER A 104 -3.74 -14.50 -3.51
C SER A 104 -3.09 -13.21 -3.99
N LEU A 105 -3.33 -12.08 -3.32
CA LEU A 105 -3.00 -10.73 -3.79
C LEU A 105 -3.65 -10.38 -5.15
N VAL A 106 -4.73 -11.05 -5.52
CA VAL A 106 -5.45 -10.80 -6.78
C VAL A 106 -6.59 -9.83 -6.50
N LEU A 107 -6.65 -8.75 -7.26
CA LEU A 107 -7.75 -7.79 -7.17
C LEU A 107 -9.04 -8.49 -7.64
N PRO A 108 -10.09 -8.60 -6.81
CA PRO A 108 -11.28 -9.37 -7.16
C PRO A 108 -12.08 -8.71 -8.29
N MET A 109 -12.06 -7.38 -8.34
CA MET A 109 -12.59 -6.59 -9.45
C MET A 109 -11.97 -5.19 -9.43
N VAL A 110 -11.71 -4.61 -10.60
CA VAL A 110 -11.39 -3.18 -10.70
C VAL A 110 -12.64 -2.39 -10.33
N PRO A 111 -12.57 -1.47 -9.35
CA PRO A 111 -13.75 -0.73 -8.96
C PRO A 111 -14.32 0.07 -10.14
N PRO A 112 -15.62 -0.07 -10.47
CA PRO A 112 -16.22 0.58 -11.63
C PRO A 112 -16.18 2.11 -11.54
N GLY A 113 -16.05 2.66 -10.32
CA GLY A 113 -15.87 4.08 -10.09
C GLY A 113 -14.60 4.66 -10.72
N MET A 114 -13.50 3.89 -10.84
CA MET A 114 -12.25 4.39 -11.45
C MET A 114 -12.41 4.68 -12.94
N GLY A 115 -13.05 3.76 -13.69
CA GLY A 115 -13.31 3.92 -15.12
C GLY A 115 -14.27 5.08 -15.40
N LYS A 116 -15.41 5.12 -14.71
CA LYS A 116 -16.38 6.23 -14.84
C LYS A 116 -15.76 7.59 -14.53
N LEU A 117 -14.88 7.64 -13.52
CA LEU A 117 -14.15 8.85 -13.17
C LEU A 117 -13.18 9.26 -14.28
N ALA A 118 -12.51 8.32 -14.95
CA ALA A 118 -11.63 8.63 -16.07
C ALA A 118 -12.41 9.22 -17.25
N ASP A 119 -13.55 8.61 -17.60
CA ASP A 119 -14.43 9.12 -18.66
C ASP A 119 -14.97 10.52 -18.35
N THR A 120 -15.29 10.79 -17.07
CA THR A 120 -15.79 12.09 -16.62
C THR A 120 -14.71 13.17 -16.65
N LEU A 121 -13.48 12.83 -16.23
CA LEU A 121 -12.37 13.79 -16.15
C LEU A 121 -11.74 14.08 -17.51
N TYR A 122 -11.77 13.12 -18.42
CA TYR A 122 -11.03 13.19 -19.69
C TYR A 122 -11.91 12.83 -20.91
N PRO A 123 -13.09 13.47 -21.09
CA PRO A 123 -14.02 13.14 -22.17
C PRO A 123 -13.44 13.44 -23.56
N PHE A 124 -12.47 14.34 -23.63
CA PHE A 124 -11.81 14.81 -24.85
C PHE A 124 -10.69 13.89 -25.36
N LEU A 125 -10.33 12.82 -24.63
CA LEU A 125 -9.33 11.87 -25.12
C LEU A 125 -9.85 11.10 -26.33
N SER A 126 -9.01 11.02 -27.36
CA SER A 126 -9.23 10.15 -28.52
C SER A 126 -9.35 8.69 -28.09
N ALA A 127 -9.99 7.87 -28.92
CA ALA A 127 -10.23 6.45 -28.61
C ALA A 127 -8.95 5.70 -28.23
N GLY A 128 -7.86 5.88 -29.00
CA GLY A 128 -6.58 5.24 -28.71
C GLY A 128 -5.91 5.71 -27.42
N LEU A 129 -6.04 6.99 -27.05
CA LEU A 129 -5.52 7.49 -25.77
C LEU A 129 -6.36 6.99 -24.58
N ARG A 130 -7.67 6.88 -24.77
CA ARG A 130 -8.59 6.35 -23.76
C ARG A 130 -8.31 4.87 -23.47
N GLU A 131 -8.11 4.06 -24.50
CA GLU A 131 -7.74 2.65 -24.35
C GLU A 131 -6.43 2.49 -23.57
N ARG A 132 -5.41 3.28 -23.91
CA ARG A 132 -4.13 3.29 -23.19
C ARG A 132 -4.29 3.73 -21.73
N LEU A 133 -5.10 4.74 -21.45
CA LEU A 133 -5.40 5.19 -20.09
C LEU A 133 -6.12 4.09 -19.29
N THR A 134 -7.13 3.44 -19.87
CA THR A 134 -7.86 2.34 -19.24
C THR A 134 -6.94 1.18 -18.91
N ALA A 135 -6.08 0.76 -19.84
CA ALA A 135 -5.08 -0.28 -19.60
C ALA A 135 -4.12 0.09 -18.46
N ALA A 136 -3.67 1.35 -18.41
CA ALA A 136 -2.83 1.86 -17.33
C ALA A 136 -3.56 1.89 -15.98
N ILE A 137 -4.84 2.27 -15.95
CA ILE A 137 -5.67 2.27 -14.73
C ILE A 137 -5.81 0.85 -14.17
N ILE A 138 -6.15 -0.12 -15.01
CA ILE A 138 -6.29 -1.53 -14.61
C ILE A 138 -4.95 -2.03 -14.05
N THR A 139 -3.86 -1.81 -14.79
CA THR A 139 -2.52 -2.23 -14.36
C THR A 139 -2.11 -1.58 -13.03
N ALA A 140 -2.36 -0.28 -12.86
CA ALA A 140 -2.08 0.40 -11.61
C ALA A 140 -2.98 -0.11 -10.47
N ALA A 141 -4.25 -0.41 -10.73
CA ALA A 141 -5.20 -0.89 -9.74
C ALA A 141 -4.78 -2.27 -9.20
N GLU A 142 -4.43 -3.20 -10.09
CA GLU A 142 -3.93 -4.51 -9.70
C GLU A 142 -2.65 -4.42 -8.85
N ASN A 143 -1.69 -3.59 -9.26
CA ASN A 143 -0.45 -3.43 -8.51
C ASN A 143 -0.66 -2.68 -7.19
N CYS A 144 -1.54 -1.68 -7.14
CA CYS A 144 -1.94 -0.98 -5.91
C CYS A 144 -2.64 -1.94 -4.96
N TRP A 145 -3.52 -2.81 -5.43
CA TRP A 145 -4.14 -3.85 -4.62
C TRP A 145 -3.08 -4.75 -4.00
N ARG A 146 -2.19 -5.31 -4.83
CA ARG A 146 -1.11 -6.21 -4.38
C ARG A 146 -0.25 -5.59 -3.28
N ILE A 147 0.28 -4.38 -3.52
CA ILE A 147 1.10 -3.70 -2.51
C ILE A 147 0.28 -3.35 -1.27
N GLY A 148 -0.98 -2.95 -1.45
CA GLY A 148 -1.87 -2.59 -0.35
C GLY A 148 -2.15 -3.76 0.59
N VAL A 149 -2.47 -4.93 0.03
CA VAL A 149 -2.68 -6.16 0.81
C VAL A 149 -1.39 -6.62 1.49
N ALA A 150 -0.24 -6.53 0.81
CA ALA A 150 1.06 -6.83 1.41
C ALA A 150 1.37 -5.91 2.61
N LEU A 151 1.08 -4.61 2.47
CA LEU A 151 1.22 -3.61 3.52
C LEU A 151 0.23 -3.83 4.67
N TYR A 152 -0.99 -4.28 4.38
CA TYR A 152 -1.95 -4.72 5.38
C TYR A 152 -1.38 -5.86 6.23
N PHE A 153 -0.93 -6.96 5.60
CA PHE A 153 -0.34 -8.08 6.34
C PHE A 153 0.86 -7.61 7.18
N HIS A 154 1.71 -6.75 6.62
CA HIS A 154 2.84 -6.19 7.36
C HIS A 154 2.39 -5.34 8.55
N ALA A 155 1.37 -4.50 8.40
CA ALA A 155 0.86 -3.67 9.49
C ALA A 155 0.28 -4.54 10.62
N VAL A 156 -0.49 -5.58 10.27
CA VAL A 156 -1.06 -6.53 11.23
C VAL A 156 0.04 -7.25 12.02
N TRP A 157 1.01 -7.82 11.32
CA TRP A 157 2.12 -8.52 11.98
C TRP A 157 2.95 -7.57 12.85
N ARG A 158 3.25 -6.36 12.34
CA ARG A 158 4.02 -5.38 13.10
C ARG A 158 3.27 -4.91 14.34
N TRP A 159 1.95 -4.76 14.27
CA TRP A 159 1.14 -4.42 15.45
C TRP A 159 1.23 -5.51 16.51
N ARG A 160 1.03 -6.79 16.14
CA ARG A 160 1.24 -7.92 17.06
C ARG A 160 2.60 -7.87 17.75
N VAL A 161 3.68 -7.77 16.98
CA VAL A 161 5.05 -7.77 17.52
C VAL A 161 5.35 -6.56 18.40
N SER A 162 4.64 -5.45 18.21
CA SER A 162 4.88 -4.24 19.00
C SER A 162 4.44 -4.37 20.45
N HIS A 163 3.59 -5.34 20.78
CA HIS A 163 3.27 -5.65 22.17
C HIS A 163 4.45 -6.24 22.95
N PHE A 164 5.52 -6.67 22.28
CA PHE A 164 6.65 -7.36 22.92
C PHE A 164 7.71 -6.40 23.46
N ASP A 165 7.56 -5.10 23.23
CA ASP A 165 8.45 -4.07 23.75
C ASP A 165 7.62 -2.86 24.17
N ALA A 166 7.76 -2.51 25.45
CA ALA A 166 6.97 -1.51 26.15
C ALA A 166 7.13 -0.08 25.58
N HIS A 167 8.18 0.18 24.80
CA HIS A 167 8.40 1.50 24.17
C HIS A 167 7.61 1.70 22.88
N ASN A 168 6.97 0.64 22.34
CA ASN A 168 6.18 0.78 21.13
C ASN A 168 4.79 1.33 21.43
N ASP A 169 4.35 2.28 20.61
CA ASP A 169 2.95 2.72 20.61
C ASP A 169 2.06 1.61 20.00
N ILE A 170 1.30 0.93 20.85
CA ILE A 170 0.37 -0.15 20.47
C ILE A 170 -1.07 0.35 20.24
N THR A 171 -1.30 1.66 20.27
CA THR A 171 -2.65 2.22 20.15
C THR A 171 -3.19 2.05 18.73
N ALA A 172 -4.50 1.82 18.64
CA ALA A 172 -5.21 1.69 17.37
C ALA A 172 -5.02 2.90 16.43
N PRO A 173 -5.16 4.16 16.91
CA PRO A 173 -4.97 5.34 16.05
C PRO A 173 -3.58 5.44 15.43
N TYR A 174 -2.53 5.16 16.21
CA TYR A 174 -1.15 5.18 15.72
C TYR A 174 -0.93 4.12 14.63
N ARG A 175 -1.44 2.91 14.84
CA ARG A 175 -1.29 1.79 13.91
C ARG A 175 -2.07 1.99 12.62
N SER A 176 -3.29 2.52 12.73
CA SER A 176 -4.09 2.97 11.60
C SER A 176 -3.40 4.08 10.79
N ALA A 177 -2.88 5.12 11.46
CA ALA A 177 -2.12 6.19 10.79
C ALA A 177 -0.86 5.66 10.08
N GLY A 178 -0.15 4.71 10.70
CA GLY A 178 0.98 4.02 10.10
C GLY A 178 0.62 3.26 8.82
N LEU A 179 -0.50 2.53 8.82
CA LEU A 179 -1.00 1.85 7.62
C LEU A 179 -1.37 2.87 6.52
N ARG A 180 -2.14 3.92 6.84
CA ARG A 180 -2.53 4.97 5.88
C ARG A 180 -1.33 5.59 5.17
N THR A 181 -0.31 5.94 5.96
CA THR A 181 0.92 6.53 5.45
C THR A 181 1.63 5.59 4.47
N ARG A 182 1.72 4.30 4.80
CA ARG A 182 2.35 3.30 3.93
C ARG A 182 1.54 3.04 2.67
N LEU A 183 0.21 2.92 2.77
CA LEU A 183 -0.67 2.75 1.61
C LEU A 183 -0.50 3.91 0.64
N ARG A 184 -0.55 5.15 1.13
CA ARG A 184 -0.30 6.34 0.31
C ARG A 184 1.03 6.26 -0.46
N HIS A 185 2.14 6.00 0.23
CA HIS A 185 3.45 5.95 -0.42
C HIS A 185 3.59 4.76 -1.38
N GLY A 186 3.02 3.60 -1.03
CA GLY A 186 2.97 2.44 -1.91
C GLY A 186 2.21 2.73 -3.20
N TYR A 187 1.01 3.30 -3.09
CA TYR A 187 0.16 3.65 -4.24
C TYR A 187 0.79 4.73 -5.11
N GLN A 188 1.39 5.77 -4.51
CA GLN A 188 2.15 6.77 -5.26
C GLN A 188 3.26 6.14 -6.09
N THR A 189 4.02 5.21 -5.49
CA THR A 189 5.13 4.53 -6.18
C THR A 189 4.63 3.66 -7.32
N VAL A 190 3.56 2.89 -7.10
CA VAL A 190 2.94 2.06 -8.15
C VAL A 190 2.43 2.91 -9.31
N VAL A 191 1.63 3.93 -9.02
CA VAL A 191 1.07 4.81 -10.04
C VAL A 191 2.16 5.50 -10.85
N PHE A 192 3.21 5.99 -10.18
CA PHE A 192 4.37 6.56 -10.85
C PHE A 192 5.05 5.54 -11.78
N ARG A 193 5.32 4.33 -11.29
CA ARG A 193 5.98 3.28 -12.09
C ARG A 193 5.15 2.84 -13.29
N THR A 194 3.83 2.71 -13.13
CA THR A 194 2.91 2.42 -14.23
C THR A 194 2.86 3.56 -15.25
N GLY A 195 3.04 4.80 -14.80
CA GLY A 195 3.07 6.00 -15.64
C GLY A 195 4.30 6.13 -16.54
N VAL A 196 5.40 5.42 -16.22
CA VAL A 196 6.65 5.48 -16.99
C VAL A 196 6.40 5.00 -18.42
N GLY A 197 6.68 5.87 -19.40
CA GLY A 197 6.51 5.57 -20.83
C GLY A 197 5.11 5.84 -21.40
N LEU A 198 4.13 6.28 -20.60
CA LEU A 198 2.79 6.64 -21.12
C LEU A 198 2.76 7.99 -21.84
N GLY A 199 3.72 8.87 -21.56
CA GLY A 199 3.68 10.29 -21.94
C GLY A 199 3.04 11.16 -20.86
N SER A 200 3.37 12.46 -20.84
CA SER A 200 3.01 13.39 -19.76
C SER A 200 1.50 13.49 -19.51
N VAL A 201 0.71 13.60 -20.57
CA VAL A 201 -0.76 13.72 -20.50
C VAL A 201 -1.39 12.50 -19.83
N LEU A 202 -1.04 11.28 -20.29
CA LEU A 202 -1.61 10.05 -19.76
C LEU A 202 -1.12 9.75 -18.34
N ASN A 203 0.14 10.07 -18.03
CA ASN A 203 0.68 9.93 -16.68
C ASN A 203 -0.06 10.86 -15.69
N SER A 204 -0.26 12.12 -16.06
CA SER A 204 -1.04 13.08 -15.25
C SER A 204 -2.49 12.62 -15.08
N ALA A 205 -3.09 12.10 -16.16
CA ALA A 205 -4.46 11.59 -16.13
C ALA A 205 -4.62 10.38 -15.18
N LEU A 206 -3.69 9.42 -15.26
CA LEU A 206 -3.64 8.25 -14.38
C LEU A 206 -3.52 8.67 -12.91
N ALA A 207 -2.54 9.52 -12.60
CA ALA A 207 -2.31 9.94 -11.23
C ALA A 207 -3.48 10.73 -10.64
N SER A 208 -4.08 11.62 -11.43
CA SER A 208 -5.26 12.38 -11.02
C SER A 208 -6.49 11.51 -10.82
N ASN A 209 -6.68 10.47 -11.65
CA ASN A 209 -7.76 9.51 -11.50
C ASN A 209 -7.63 8.74 -10.18
N PHE A 210 -6.43 8.19 -9.90
CA PHE A 210 -6.16 7.49 -8.64
C PHE A 210 -6.31 8.39 -7.42
N TYR A 211 -5.79 9.62 -7.48
CA TYR A 211 -5.94 10.59 -6.40
C TYR A 211 -7.41 10.84 -6.07
N LYS A 212 -8.21 11.21 -7.09
CA LYS A 212 -9.63 11.56 -6.89
C LYS A 212 -10.44 10.36 -6.42
N TYR A 213 -10.14 9.16 -6.94
CA TYR A 213 -10.81 7.94 -6.52
C TYR A 213 -10.50 7.60 -5.04
N LEU A 214 -9.23 7.53 -4.66
CA LEU A 214 -8.83 7.18 -3.29
C LEU A 214 -9.22 8.25 -2.26
N SER A 215 -9.21 9.52 -2.67
CA SER A 215 -9.62 10.64 -1.81
C SER A 215 -11.11 10.69 -1.53
N SER A 216 -11.95 9.98 -2.29
CA SER A 216 -13.40 9.99 -2.03
C SER A 216 -13.76 9.32 -0.71
N ALA A 217 -12.98 8.33 -0.28
CA ALA A 217 -13.13 7.68 1.03
C ALA A 217 -12.38 8.44 2.13
N HIS A 218 -11.15 8.88 1.85
CA HIS A 218 -10.27 9.50 2.85
C HIS A 218 -9.53 10.74 2.28
N PRO A 219 -10.21 11.90 2.16
CA PRO A 219 -9.64 13.08 1.53
C PRO A 219 -8.37 13.59 2.23
N GLU A 220 -8.34 13.54 3.57
CA GLU A 220 -7.18 13.96 4.36
C GLU A 220 -5.96 13.03 4.21
N GLN A 221 -6.19 11.74 3.93
CA GLN A 221 -5.10 10.77 3.75
C GLN A 221 -4.31 11.07 2.48
N TYR A 222 -5.01 11.42 1.40
CA TYR A 222 -4.44 11.54 0.06
C TYR A 222 -4.20 12.98 -0.38
N ARG A 223 -4.46 14.00 0.46
CA ARG A 223 -4.26 15.44 0.15
C ARG A 223 -2.91 15.79 -0.51
N ASN A 224 -1.86 15.02 -0.23
CA ASN A 224 -0.51 15.17 -0.79
C ASN A 224 -0.16 14.11 -1.85
N PHE A 225 -1.15 13.39 -2.40
CA PHE A 225 -0.98 12.47 -3.52
C PHE A 225 -0.76 13.29 -4.78
N ARG A 226 0.48 13.76 -4.94
CA ARG A 226 0.90 14.43 -6.16
C ARG A 226 1.31 13.36 -7.18
N PRO A 227 0.88 13.49 -8.46
CA PRO A 227 1.63 12.88 -9.54
C PRO A 227 3.09 13.30 -9.33
N HIS A 228 4.02 12.37 -9.19
CA HIS A 228 5.44 12.72 -9.29
C HIS A 228 5.74 13.07 -10.76
N GLY A 229 5.20 14.19 -11.21
CA GLY A 229 5.73 14.98 -12.33
C GLY A 229 6.78 15.98 -11.85
N THR A 230 7.18 15.89 -10.57
CA THR A 230 8.30 16.65 -10.06
C THR A 230 9.32 15.72 -9.45
N SER A 231 10.41 15.46 -10.17
CA SER A 231 11.52 14.69 -9.62
C SER A 231 12.06 15.44 -8.41
N GLN A 232 11.91 14.83 -7.22
CA GLN A 232 12.58 15.29 -6.01
C GLN A 232 13.96 14.64 -5.98
N PHE A 233 14.99 15.44 -6.17
CA PHE A 233 16.38 15.02 -6.07
C PHE A 233 16.93 15.45 -4.72
N MET A 234 17.61 14.56 -4.00
CA MET A 234 18.46 14.93 -2.88
C MET A 234 19.87 15.13 -3.41
N LEU A 235 20.32 16.38 -3.45
CA LEU A 235 21.67 16.74 -3.85
C LEU A 235 22.54 16.86 -2.61
N PHE A 236 23.71 16.23 -2.63
CA PHE A 236 24.75 16.39 -1.61
C PHE A 236 25.86 17.28 -2.16
N PHE A 237 26.14 18.38 -1.47
CA PHE A 237 27.24 19.28 -1.80
C PHE A 237 28.38 19.05 -0.81
N GLY A 238 29.52 18.57 -1.33
CA GLY A 238 30.78 18.50 -0.59
C GLY A 238 31.68 19.64 -1.03
N GLY A 239 31.81 20.68 -0.21
CA GLY A 239 32.81 21.73 -0.41
C GLY A 239 34.17 21.27 0.13
N SER A 240 35.21 21.25 -0.72
CA SER A 240 36.60 21.16 -0.26
C SER A 240 37.26 22.53 -0.30
N SER A 241 37.81 23.00 0.81
CA SER A 241 38.55 24.27 0.85
C SER A 241 39.98 24.07 0.33
N ARG A 242 40.17 24.05 -0.99
CA ARG A 242 41.52 24.21 -1.55
C ARG A 242 41.80 25.69 -1.75
N GLY A 243 42.30 26.35 -0.70
CA GLY A 243 43.02 27.63 -0.84
C GLY A 243 42.46 28.86 -0.11
N ASN A 244 41.35 28.76 0.63
CA ASN A 244 40.89 29.85 1.52
C ASN A 244 40.66 29.32 2.93
N PRO A 245 41.03 30.05 4.00
CA PRO A 245 40.98 29.59 5.40
C PRO A 245 39.56 29.56 6.00
N SER A 246 38.53 29.78 5.19
CA SER A 246 37.14 29.72 5.64
C SER A 246 36.68 28.27 5.82
N PRO A 247 35.79 27.96 6.78
CA PRO A 247 35.26 26.62 6.96
C PRO A 247 34.63 26.10 5.66
N GLY A 248 35.11 24.95 5.16
CA GLY A 248 34.50 24.28 4.01
C GLY A 248 33.06 23.89 4.35
N GLY A 249 32.10 24.50 3.65
CA GLY A 249 30.69 24.18 3.84
C GLY A 249 30.31 22.86 3.17
N CYS A 250 29.59 22.01 3.89
CA CYS A 250 28.83 20.92 3.30
C CYS A 250 27.34 21.15 3.55
N GLY A 251 26.50 20.66 2.64
CA GLY A 251 25.06 20.81 2.74
C GLY A 251 24.33 19.79 1.90
N SER A 252 23.10 19.48 2.28
CA SER A 252 22.17 18.74 1.46
C SER A 252 21.02 19.66 1.05
N MET A 253 20.56 19.52 -0.19
CA MET A 253 19.38 20.22 -0.69
C MET A 253 18.41 19.20 -1.26
N VAL A 254 17.13 19.34 -0.90
CA VAL A 254 16.06 18.66 -1.60
C VAL A 254 15.58 19.59 -2.70
N VAL A 255 15.84 19.21 -3.96
CA VAL A 255 15.40 19.96 -5.14
C VAL A 255 14.16 19.31 -5.68
N GLN A 256 13.09 20.10 -5.80
CA GLN A 256 11.91 19.71 -6.54
C GLN A 256 12.01 20.34 -7.94
N VAL A 257 12.25 19.52 -8.97
CA VAL A 257 12.19 19.99 -10.36
C VAL A 257 10.74 19.89 -10.79
N GLY A 258 10.07 21.01 -11.02
CA GLY A 258 8.72 21.03 -11.57
C GLY A 258 8.75 20.83 -13.08
N ASP A 259 8.09 19.79 -13.61
CA ASP A 259 7.65 19.81 -15.01
C ASP A 259 6.43 20.74 -15.10
N ASP A 260 6.68 22.04 -15.19
CA ASP A 260 5.66 22.99 -15.65
C ASP A 260 5.44 22.76 -17.14
N VAL A 261 4.41 21.97 -17.47
CA VAL A 261 3.71 22.13 -18.74
C VAL A 261 2.39 22.82 -18.44
N ILE A 262 2.48 24.15 -18.51
CA ILE A 262 1.51 25.23 -18.35
C ILE A 262 0.06 24.86 -18.72
N GLY A 263 -0.88 25.31 -17.87
CA GLY A 263 -2.29 25.44 -18.19
C GLY A 263 -3.11 25.98 -17.02
N HIS A 264 -2.93 27.26 -16.67
CA HIS A 264 -3.85 27.97 -15.78
C HIS A 264 -5.31 27.82 -16.24
N ALA A 265 -6.19 27.45 -15.31
CA ALA A 265 -7.48 28.10 -15.14
C ALA A 265 -7.90 27.96 -13.66
N VAL A 266 -7.59 29.01 -12.91
CA VAL A 266 -8.42 29.40 -11.76
C VAL A 266 -9.70 29.94 -12.36
N LEU A 267 -10.81 29.22 -12.16
CA LEU A 267 -12.16 29.75 -12.02
C LEU A 267 -12.86 28.90 -10.96
#